data_AF-A0A4S8LFT8-F1
#
_entry.id   AF-A0A4S8LFT8-F1
#
_cell.length_a   1.000
_cell.length_b   1.000
_cell.length_c   1.000
_cell.angle_alpha   90.00
_cell.angle_beta   90.00
_cell.angle_gamma   90.00
#
_symmetry.space_group_name_H-M   'P 1'
#
loop_
_entity.id
_entity.type
_entity.pdbx_description
1 polymer ?
#
loop_
_entity_poly.entity_id
_entity_poly.type
_entity_poly.pdbx_seq_one_letter_code
_entity_poly.pdbx_strand_id
1 'polypeptide(L)'
;MQSSTSMLHLRTPSSQPSPSPKVKSPPKSTSVPTPFSYYPSDDGTDENLLILLHGLGDAHIPFSKLGKQFKLPQTAVLAIRAPEQIPYLYTESYQWYLSFSPLGDLLTDPNPTPALTLLSTVLDHLTAPQECVSL
;
A
#
# COMPACT_ATOMS: atom_id res chain seq x y z
N MET A 1 -29.84 15.31 47.88
CA MET A 1 -28.91 14.43 47.16
C MET A 1 -29.56 14.06 45.84
N GLN A 2 -29.29 14.81 44.77
CA GLN A 2 -29.83 14.50 43.43
C GLN A 2 -28.76 13.70 42.70
N SER A 3 -29.04 12.42 42.48
CA SER A 3 -28.16 11.52 41.73
C SER A 3 -28.42 11.75 40.24
N SER A 4 -27.45 12.35 39.55
CA SER A 4 -27.50 12.57 38.11
C SER A 4 -27.09 11.28 37.41
N THR A 5 -28.06 10.54 36.87
CA THR A 5 -27.82 9.37 36.04
C THR A 5 -27.35 9.81 34.66
N SER A 6 -26.05 9.66 34.38
CA SER A 6 -25.48 9.87 33.04
C SER A 6 -26.02 8.79 32.10
N MET A 7 -26.93 9.19 31.21
CA MET A 7 -27.49 8.35 30.15
C MET A 7 -26.42 8.13 29.07
N LEU A 8 -25.76 6.97 29.11
CA LEU A 8 -24.84 6.50 28.08
C LEU A 8 -25.61 6.30 26.77
N HIS A 9 -25.47 7.25 25.84
CA HIS A 9 -26.00 7.15 24.48
C HIS A 9 -25.06 6.28 23.64
N LEU A 10 -25.27 4.96 23.64
CA LEU A 10 -24.70 4.09 22.62
C LEU A 10 -25.36 4.43 21.28
N ARG A 11 -24.63 5.11 20.39
CA ARG A 11 -25.02 5.25 18.99
C ARG A 11 -24.97 3.87 18.34
N THR A 12 -26.12 3.26 18.12
CA THR A 12 -26.25 2.07 17.28
C THR A 12 -25.86 2.44 15.85
N PRO A 13 -24.83 1.83 15.24
CA PRO A 13 -24.53 2.10 13.84
C PRO A 13 -25.70 1.58 12.99
N SER A 14 -26.35 2.50 12.26
CA SER A 14 -27.46 2.24 11.33
C SER A 14 -27.02 1.48 10.06
N SER A 15 -25.76 1.09 9.94
CA SER A 15 -25.29 0.24 8.85
C SER A 15 -25.48 -1.21 9.25
N GLN A 16 -26.51 -1.88 8.72
CA GLN A 16 -26.55 -3.34 8.73
C GLN A 16 -25.21 -3.85 8.17
N PRO A 17 -24.44 -4.66 8.90
CA PRO A 17 -23.28 -5.30 8.32
C PRO A 17 -23.78 -6.25 7.23
N SER A 18 -23.44 -5.95 5.97
CA SER A 18 -23.57 -6.92 4.89
C SER A 18 -22.75 -8.16 5.29
N PRO A 19 -23.34 -9.36 5.37
CA PRO A 19 -22.67 -10.56 5.89
C PRO A 19 -21.61 -11.12 4.93
N SER A 20 -21.48 -10.54 3.73
CA SER A 20 -20.53 -10.96 2.71
C SER A 20 -19.14 -10.36 3.00
N PRO A 21 -18.07 -11.17 2.97
CA PRO A 21 -16.70 -10.66 3.04
C PRO A 21 -16.50 -9.61 1.96
N LYS A 22 -16.09 -8.41 2.35
CA LYS A 22 -15.73 -7.35 1.41
C LYS A 22 -14.33 -7.64 0.90
N VAL A 23 -14.24 -8.38 -0.19
CA VAL A 23 -12.98 -8.63 -0.90
C VAL A 23 -12.79 -7.54 -1.93
N LYS A 24 -11.70 -6.78 -1.83
CA LYS A 24 -11.34 -5.76 -2.84
C LYS A 24 -10.59 -6.44 -3.97
N SER A 25 -10.81 -5.99 -5.20
CA SER A 25 -10.06 -6.51 -6.34
C SER A 25 -8.58 -6.15 -6.20
N PRO A 26 -7.64 -7.08 -6.47
CA PRO A 26 -6.22 -6.78 -6.50
C PRO A 26 -5.89 -5.61 -7.45
N PRO A 27 -4.83 -4.83 -7.18
CA PRO A 27 -4.41 -3.74 -8.06
C PRO A 27 -4.12 -4.26 -9.48
N LYS A 28 -4.56 -3.51 -10.50
CA LYS A 28 -4.34 -3.87 -11.90
C LYS A 28 -2.92 -3.48 -12.31
N SER A 29 -2.17 -4.41 -12.92
CA SER A 29 -0.81 -4.12 -13.41
C SER A 29 -0.75 -3.02 -14.47
N THR A 30 -1.86 -2.76 -15.18
CA THR A 30 -1.96 -1.66 -16.14
C THR A 30 -2.03 -0.28 -15.47
N SER A 31 -2.44 -0.21 -14.20
CA SER A 31 -2.64 1.04 -13.46
C SER A 31 -1.53 1.31 -12.45
N VAL A 32 -0.71 0.31 -12.12
CA VAL A 32 0.47 0.44 -11.25
C VAL A 32 1.72 0.34 -12.13
N PRO A 33 2.37 1.47 -12.47
CA PRO A 33 3.41 1.53 -13.51
C PRO A 33 4.79 1.00 -13.06
N THR A 34 4.83 0.11 -12.08
CA THR A 34 6.04 -0.51 -11.55
C THR A 34 5.70 -1.90 -11.02
N PRO A 35 6.64 -2.86 -10.98
CA PRO A 35 6.40 -4.14 -10.34
C PRO A 35 6.00 -4.00 -8.87
N PHE A 36 5.07 -4.86 -8.46
CA PHE A 36 4.56 -4.92 -7.10
C PHE A 36 4.21 -6.37 -6.73
N SER A 37 4.06 -6.60 -5.43
CA SER A 37 3.53 -7.83 -4.87
C SER A 37 2.27 -7.51 -4.09
N TYR A 38 1.19 -8.25 -4.35
CA TYR A 38 -0.06 -8.14 -3.61
C TYR A 38 -0.36 -9.47 -2.92
N TYR A 39 -0.78 -9.40 -1.66
CA TYR A 39 -1.34 -10.51 -0.91
C TYR A 39 -2.69 -10.09 -0.32
N PRO A 40 -3.78 -10.84 -0.56
CA PRO A 40 -5.05 -10.59 0.13
C PRO A 40 -4.91 -10.90 1.63
N SER A 41 -5.86 -10.41 2.42
CA SER A 41 -5.98 -10.76 3.84
C SER A 41 -6.14 -12.27 4.03
N ASP A 42 -5.54 -12.83 5.08
CA ASP A 42 -5.61 -14.26 5.38
C ASP A 42 -7.01 -14.70 5.85
N ASP A 43 -7.83 -13.76 6.35
CA ASP A 43 -9.22 -14.01 6.78
C ASP A 43 -10.25 -13.81 5.66
N GLY A 44 -9.80 -13.53 4.43
CA GLY A 44 -10.67 -13.38 3.26
C GLY A 44 -11.51 -12.10 3.27
N THR A 45 -11.18 -11.11 4.09
CA THR A 45 -11.83 -9.78 4.09
C THR A 45 -10.79 -8.68 3.95
N ASP A 46 -10.90 -7.81 2.95
CA ASP A 46 -9.89 -6.78 2.63
C ASP A 46 -10.44 -5.37 2.95
N GLU A 47 -10.77 -5.10 4.21
CA GLU A 47 -11.23 -3.76 4.61
C GLU A 47 -10.07 -2.74 4.62
N ASN A 48 -8.88 -3.18 5.06
CA ASN A 48 -7.68 -2.37 5.14
C ASN A 48 -6.64 -2.78 4.10
N LEU A 49 -5.74 -1.86 3.76
CA LEU A 49 -4.60 -2.11 2.89
C LEU A 49 -3.33 -1.54 3.53
N LEU A 50 -2.33 -2.39 3.74
CA LEU A 50 -0.99 -1.98 4.13
C LEU A 50 -0.12 -1.84 2.88
N ILE A 51 0.32 -0.60 2.60
CA ILE A 51 1.26 -0.31 1.52
C ILE A 51 2.67 -0.23 2.10
N LEU A 52 3.59 -1.04 1.55
CA LEU A 52 4.99 -1.09 1.94
C LEU A 52 5.88 -0.51 0.85
N LEU A 53 6.68 0.49 1.24
CA LEU A 53 7.68 1.15 0.42
C LEU A 53 9.06 0.80 0.98
N HIS A 54 9.95 0.27 0.15
CA HIS A 54 11.29 -0.14 0.57
C HIS A 54 12.28 1.03 0.60
N GLY A 55 13.44 0.83 1.23
CA GLY A 55 14.53 1.81 1.30
C GLY A 55 15.40 1.86 0.03
N LEU A 56 16.35 2.81 0.00
CA LEU A 56 17.33 2.92 -1.08
C LEU A 56 18.16 1.63 -1.20
N GLY A 57 18.25 1.08 -2.41
CA GLY A 57 19.05 -0.12 -2.68
C GLY A 57 18.33 -1.43 -2.44
N ASP A 58 17.09 -1.40 -1.94
CA ASP A 58 16.27 -2.59 -1.75
C ASP A 58 15.37 -2.88 -2.97
N ALA A 59 14.63 -3.98 -2.87
CA ALA A 59 13.50 -4.33 -3.72
C ALA A 59 12.25 -4.61 -2.88
N HIS A 60 11.09 -4.66 -3.52
CA HIS A 60 9.80 -4.88 -2.85
C HIS A 60 9.56 -6.31 -2.31
N ILE A 61 10.28 -7.32 -2.81
CA ILE A 61 10.01 -8.74 -2.50
C ILE A 61 10.22 -9.09 -1.01
N PRO A 62 11.32 -8.67 -0.34
CA PRO A 62 11.47 -8.92 1.09
C PRO A 62 10.38 -8.24 1.92
N PHE A 63 9.94 -7.05 1.51
CA PHE A 63 8.91 -6.28 2.20
C PHE A 63 7.53 -6.92 2.06
N SER A 64 7.21 -7.51 0.90
CA SER A 64 5.95 -8.25 0.73
C SER A 64 5.86 -9.47 1.65
N LYS A 65 6.99 -10.18 1.82
CA LYS A 65 7.11 -11.29 2.78
C LYS A 65 6.97 -10.82 4.23
N LEU A 66 7.62 -9.71 4.59
CA LEU A 66 7.50 -9.10 5.92
C LEU A 66 6.04 -8.72 6.22
N GLY A 67 5.38 -8.02 5.31
CA GLY A 67 3.98 -7.63 5.50
C GLY A 67 3.06 -8.82 5.73
N LYS A 68 3.25 -9.92 4.99
CA LYS A 68 2.50 -11.18 5.19
C LYS A 68 2.74 -11.83 6.56
N GLN A 69 3.89 -11.60 7.18
CA GLN A 69 4.20 -12.13 8.52
C GLN A 69 3.48 -11.37 9.64
N PHE A 70 3.01 -10.14 9.40
CA PHE A 70 2.29 -9.38 10.43
C PHE A 70 0.92 -9.96 10.77
N LYS A 71 0.30 -10.73 9.86
CA LYS A 71 -1.00 -11.39 10.10
C LYS A 71 -2.05 -10.41 10.63
N LEU A 72 -2.07 -9.20 10.06
CA LEU A 72 -3.01 -8.16 10.46
C LEU A 72 -4.44 -8.56 10.06
N PRO A 73 -5.42 -8.42 10.95
CA PRO A 73 -6.80 -8.76 10.65
C PRO A 73 -7.34 -7.87 9.54
N GLN A 74 -8.11 -8.46 8.63
CA GLN A 74 -8.80 -7.78 7.53
C GLN A 74 -7.92 -6.83 6.72
N THR A 75 -6.64 -7.19 6.51
CA THR A 75 -5.63 -6.29 5.92
C THR A 75 -4.88 -6.99 4.80
N ALA A 76 -5.14 -6.56 3.57
CA ALA A 76 -4.31 -6.91 2.43
C ALA A 76 -2.94 -6.20 2.50
N VAL A 77 -1.93 -6.77 1.84
CA VAL A 77 -0.57 -6.22 1.77
C VAL A 77 -0.21 -5.94 0.33
N LEU A 78 0.27 -4.72 0.07
CA LEU A 78 0.82 -4.29 -1.21
C LEU A 78 2.24 -3.77 -1.01
N ALA A 79 3.24 -4.43 -1.60
CA ALA A 79 4.61 -3.93 -1.63
C ALA A 79 4.96 -3.47 -3.05
N ILE A 80 5.42 -2.22 -3.18
CA ILE A 80 5.67 -1.57 -4.46
C ILE A 80 7.17 -1.42 -4.65
N ARG A 81 7.68 -1.76 -5.84
CA ARG A 81 9.08 -1.52 -6.20
C ARG A 81 9.26 -0.08 -6.63
N ALA A 82 10.35 0.53 -6.20
CA ALA A 82 10.76 1.81 -6.73
C ALA A 82 11.03 1.73 -8.26
N PRO A 83 10.77 2.80 -9.03
CA PRO A 83 10.75 2.75 -10.49
C PRO A 83 12.14 2.64 -11.12
N GLU A 84 13.17 3.19 -10.47
CA GLU A 84 14.51 3.28 -11.04
C GLU A 84 15.44 2.22 -10.44
N GLN A 85 16.16 1.50 -11.30
CA GLN A 85 17.24 0.61 -10.86
C GLN A 85 18.52 1.44 -10.66
N ILE A 86 19.21 1.21 -9.55
CA ILE A 86 20.51 1.82 -9.28
C ILE A 86 21.55 1.15 -10.21
N PRO A 87 22.24 1.92 -11.07
CA PRO A 87 23.23 1.36 -11.98
C PRO A 87 24.44 0.76 -11.26
N TYR A 88 25.16 -0.14 -11.95
CA TYR A 88 26.46 -0.69 -11.54
C TYR A 88 26.50 -1.52 -10.26
N LEU A 89 25.36 -1.79 -9.62
CA LEU A 89 25.29 -2.73 -8.50
C LEU A 89 25.10 -4.17 -9.01
N TYR A 90 25.76 -5.13 -8.35
CA TYR A 90 25.64 -6.55 -8.67
C TYR A 90 24.26 -7.13 -8.32
N THR A 91 23.58 -6.52 -7.35
CA THR A 91 22.26 -6.93 -6.88
C THR A 91 21.18 -6.04 -7.50
N GLU A 92 20.00 -6.61 -7.74
CA GLU A 92 18.82 -5.83 -8.11
C GLU A 92 18.46 -4.85 -6.99
N SER A 93 18.78 -3.59 -7.20
CA SER A 93 18.73 -2.53 -6.19
C SER A 93 18.00 -1.34 -6.80
N TYR A 94 16.98 -0.83 -6.11
CA TYR A 94 16.10 0.20 -6.69
C TYR A 94 16.05 1.47 -5.84
N GLN A 95 15.72 2.59 -6.47
CA GLN A 95 15.62 3.91 -5.88
C GLN A 95 14.32 4.59 -6.32
N TRP A 96 13.72 5.37 -5.42
CA TRP A 96 12.48 6.10 -5.69
C TRP A 96 12.70 7.30 -6.61
N TYR A 97 13.88 7.88 -6.51
CA TYR A 97 14.36 8.99 -7.30
C TYR A 97 15.88 8.88 -7.43
N LEU A 98 16.45 9.58 -8.41
CA LEU A 98 17.89 9.60 -8.64
C LEU A 98 18.63 10.04 -7.38
N SER A 99 19.37 9.12 -6.77
CA SER A 99 20.12 9.36 -5.54
C SER A 99 21.61 9.57 -5.80
N PHE A 100 22.11 9.07 -6.94
CA PHE A 100 23.53 9.12 -7.30
C PHE A 100 23.76 9.87 -8.61
N SER A 101 24.88 10.58 -8.68
CA SER A 101 25.42 11.09 -9.94
C SER A 101 25.87 9.93 -10.85
N PRO A 102 26.09 10.15 -12.15
CA PRO A 102 26.65 9.13 -13.03
C PRO A 102 28.03 8.61 -12.59
N LEU A 103 28.75 9.36 -11.75
CA LEU A 103 30.05 8.97 -11.19
C LEU A 103 29.90 8.20 -9.87
N GLY A 104 28.68 8.07 -9.34
CA GLY A 104 28.38 7.37 -8.09
C GLY A 104 28.36 8.26 -6.85
N ASP A 105 28.53 9.58 -6.99
CA ASP A 105 28.46 10.51 -5.86
C ASP A 105 27.02 10.70 -5.40
N LEU A 106 26.79 10.81 -4.09
CA LEU A 106 25.46 11.10 -3.55
C LEU A 106 25.00 12.52 -3.95
N LEU A 107 23.79 12.63 -4.50
CA LEU A 107 23.19 13.93 -4.81
C LEU A 107 22.73 14.62 -3.52
N THR A 108 23.00 15.92 -3.42
CA THR A 108 22.65 16.74 -2.24
C THR A 108 21.22 17.29 -2.28
N ASP A 109 20.65 17.44 -3.48
CA ASP A 109 19.29 17.92 -3.70
C ASP A 109 18.59 17.06 -4.77
N PRO A 110 18.25 15.80 -4.43
CA PRO A 110 17.58 14.90 -5.37
C PRO A 110 16.12 15.33 -5.60
N ASN A 111 15.61 15.15 -6.82
CA ASN A 111 14.22 15.49 -7.16
C ASN A 111 13.26 14.30 -6.87
N PRO A 112 12.40 14.37 -5.84
CA PRO A 112 11.48 13.28 -5.49
C PRO A 112 10.19 13.27 -6.34
N THR A 113 9.97 14.29 -7.18
CA THR A 113 8.72 14.47 -7.93
C THR A 113 8.29 13.22 -8.72
N PRO A 114 9.19 12.50 -9.43
CA PRO A 114 8.79 11.27 -10.13
C PRO A 114 8.19 10.20 -9.21
N ALA A 115 8.76 10.02 -8.01
CA ALA A 115 8.24 9.08 -7.02
C ALA A 115 6.84 9.49 -6.56
N LEU A 116 6.64 10.78 -6.28
CA LEU A 116 5.36 11.31 -5.83
C LEU A 116 4.29 11.16 -6.91
N THR A 117 4.60 11.46 -8.18
CA THR A 117 3.68 11.26 -9.31
C THR A 117 3.25 9.79 -9.44
N LEU A 118 4.20 8.86 -9.28
CA LEU A 118 3.91 7.42 -9.29
C LEU A 118 2.99 7.04 -8.12
N LEU A 119 3.29 7.47 -6.91
CA LEU A 119 2.49 7.16 -5.73
C LEU A 119 1.08 7.77 -5.83
N SER A 120 0.95 8.98 -6.34
CA SER A 120 -0.35 9.59 -6.64
C SER A 120 -1.15 8.75 -7.64
N THR A 121 -0.53 8.32 -8.75
CA THR A 121 -1.17 7.46 -9.76
C THR A 121 -1.67 6.15 -9.14
N VAL A 122 -0.86 5.54 -8.28
CA VAL A 122 -1.24 4.31 -7.57
C VAL A 122 -2.41 4.57 -6.62
N LEU A 123 -2.34 5.63 -5.82
CA LEU A 123 -3.40 5.98 -4.86
C LEU A 123 -4.72 6.31 -5.58
N ASP A 124 -4.67 7.03 -6.70
CA ASP A 124 -5.83 7.31 -7.54
C ASP A 124 -6.49 6.01 -8.02
N HIS A 125 -5.70 5.04 -8.47
CA HIS A 125 -6.21 3.72 -8.85
C HIS A 125 -6.79 2.94 -7.67
N LEU A 126 -6.12 2.96 -6.51
CA LEU A 126 -6.54 2.20 -5.32
C LEU A 126 -7.79 2.77 -4.64
N THR A 127 -8.07 4.05 -4.84
CA THR A 127 -9.20 4.76 -4.23
C THR A 127 -10.34 5.05 -5.21
N ALA A 128 -10.13 4.81 -6.51
CA ALA A 128 -11.20 4.87 -7.50
C ALA A 128 -12.35 3.90 -7.13
N PRO A 129 -13.62 4.29 -7.35
CA PRO A 129 -14.75 3.41 -7.14
C PRO A 129 -14.56 2.10 -7.93
N GLN A 130 -14.63 0.96 -7.25
CA GLN A 130 -14.65 -0.32 -7.95
C GLN A 130 -16.06 -0.56 -8.48
N GLU A 131 -16.19 -0.89 -9.77
CA GLU A 131 -17.45 -1.39 -10.30
C GLU A 131 -17.78 -2.70 -9.58
N CYS A 132 -18.94 -2.75 -8.91
CA CYS A 132 -19.46 -3.99 -8.36
C CYS A 132 -19.72 -4.97 -9.51
N VAL A 133 -18.81 -5.93 -9.69
CA VAL A 133 -19.09 -7.08 -10.56
C VAL A 133 -20.19 -7.87 -9.88
N SER A 134 -21.41 -7.71 -10.37
CA SER A 134 -22.56 -8.51 -9.94
C SER A 134 -22.29 -9.94 -10.41
N LEU A 135 -22.09 -10.86 -9.46
CA LEU A 135 -22.06 -12.30 -9.73
C LEU A 135 -23.47 -12.82 -10.00
#